data_AF-A0A6G5QHZ6-F1
#
_entry.id   AF-A0A6G5QHZ6-F1
#
_cell.length_a   1.000
_cell.length_b   1.000
_cell.length_c   1.000
_cell.angle_alpha   90.00
_cell.angle_beta   90.00
_cell.angle_gamma   90.00
#
_symmetry.space_group_name_H-M   'P 1'
#
loop_
_entity.id
_entity.type
_entity.pdbx_description
1 polymer ?
#
loop_
_entity_poly.entity_id
_entity_poly.type
_entity_poly.pdbx_seq_one_letter_code
_entity_poly.pdbx_strand_id
1 'polypeptide(L)'
;MKKAFSMVELIMAIVILGILSAVAIPRLYIGRDEALLEKTKVQIQTIRSGIAIFYSDSLLRANPGYPKKLEKDGVSNDMLFSAVMPLNGIKAVKNGDGWSKEADEYFFTLGKQGAVFTYDNKSGNFSCVKGDLCDELD
;
A
#
# COMPACT_ATOMS: atom_id res chain seq x y z
N MET A 1 32.34 -33.51 -25.05
CA MET A 1 32.87 -32.21 -25.51
C MET A 1 31.95 -31.11 -25.02
N LYS A 2 32.36 -30.28 -24.05
CA LYS A 2 31.56 -29.14 -23.59
C LYS A 2 31.76 -28.00 -24.60
N LYS A 3 30.71 -27.60 -25.33
CA LYS A 3 30.76 -26.42 -26.20
C LYS A 3 30.82 -25.20 -25.29
N ALA A 4 31.96 -24.52 -25.28
CA ALA A 4 32.07 -23.18 -24.71
C ALA A 4 31.40 -22.19 -25.66
N PHE A 5 30.79 -21.15 -25.09
CA PHE A 5 30.19 -20.05 -25.83
C PHE A 5 31.28 -19.32 -26.65
N SER A 6 30.97 -18.90 -27.88
CA SER A 6 31.92 -18.13 -28.68
C SER A 6 32.15 -16.76 -28.07
N MET A 7 33.39 -16.26 -28.13
CA MET A 7 33.71 -14.86 -27.76
C MET A 7 32.80 -13.87 -28.50
N VAL A 8 32.46 -14.15 -29.76
CA VAL A 8 31.61 -13.27 -30.58
C VAL A 8 30.16 -13.29 -30.09
N GLU A 9 29.63 -14.44 -29.69
CA GLU A 9 28.27 -14.51 -29.15
C GLU A 9 28.17 -13.76 -27.82
N LEU A 10 29.21 -13.82 -26.99
CA LEU A 10 29.27 -13.08 -25.74
C LEU A 10 29.22 -11.57 -26.00
N ILE A 11 29.99 -11.09 -26.98
CA ILE A 11 30.03 -9.66 -27.35
C ILE A 11 28.67 -9.22 -27.92
N MET A 12 28.06 -10.01 -28.79
CA MET A 12 26.73 -9.69 -29.32
C MET A 12 25.68 -9.63 -28.21
N ALA A 13 25.72 -10.55 -27.25
CA ALA A 13 24.79 -10.56 -26.13
C ALA A 13 24.92 -9.30 -25.25
N ILE A 14 26.14 -8.88 -24.89
CA ILE A 14 26.33 -7.67 -24.07
C ILE A 14 25.95 -6.38 -24.81
N VAL A 15 26.16 -6.32 -26.13
CA VAL A 15 25.77 -5.16 -26.94
C VAL A 15 24.24 -5.05 -27.00
N ILE A 16 23.54 -6.15 -27.25
CA ILE A 16 22.07 -6.17 -27.27
C ILE A 16 21.52 -5.79 -25.89
N LEU A 17 22.05 -6.39 -24.81
CA LEU A 17 21.64 -6.05 -23.45
C LEU A 17 21.94 -4.58 -23.11
N GLY A 18 23.04 -4.01 -23.61
CA GLY A 18 23.37 -2.60 -23.43
C GLY A 18 22.32 -1.66 -24.06
N ILE A 19 21.92 -1.94 -25.30
CA ILE A 19 20.92 -1.13 -26.02
C ILE A 19 19.54 -1.25 -25.34
N LEU A 20 19.12 -2.47 -24.99
CA LEU A 20 17.85 -2.70 -24.31
C LEU A 20 17.80 -2.01 -22.93
N SER A 21 18.90 -2.06 -22.19
CA SER A 21 19.00 -1.44 -20.87
C SER A 21 18.88 0.08 -20.95
N ALA A 22 19.50 0.72 -21.95
CA ALA A 22 19.46 2.16 -22.12
C ALA A 22 18.03 2.70 -22.31
N VAL A 23 17.16 1.95 -23.01
CA VAL A 23 15.77 2.36 -23.27
C VAL A 23 14.82 1.99 -22.13
N ALA A 24 15.08 0.89 -21.41
CA ALA A 24 14.18 0.36 -20.39
C ALA A 24 14.27 1.11 -19.05
N ILE A 25 15.47 1.55 -18.63
CA ILE A 25 15.70 2.13 -17.29
C ILE A 25 14.83 3.37 -16.99
N PRO A 26 14.69 4.36 -17.89
CA PRO A 26 13.94 5.59 -17.58
C PRO A 26 12.46 5.34 -17.24
N ARG A 27 11.84 4.34 -17.89
CA ARG A 27 10.41 4.01 -17.70
C ARG A 27 10.13 3.33 -16.35
N LEU A 28 11.12 2.65 -15.78
CA LEU A 28 10.97 1.92 -14.52
C LEU A 28 11.01 2.84 -13.28
N TYR A 29 11.56 4.05 -13.41
CA TYR A 29 11.57 5.00 -12.28
C TYR A 29 10.22 5.71 -12.12
N ILE A 30 9.65 6.23 -13.21
CA ILE A 30 8.39 7.00 -13.16
C ILE A 30 7.21 6.09 -12.80
N GLY A 31 7.14 4.88 -13.37
CA GLY A 31 6.02 3.96 -13.12
C GLY A 31 5.96 3.38 -11.71
N ARG A 32 7.02 3.51 -10.89
CA ARG A 32 7.00 3.01 -9.50
C ARG A 32 6.12 3.86 -8.61
N ASP A 33 6.23 5.19 -8.72
CA ASP A 33 5.48 6.11 -7.88
C ASP A 33 3.98 6.05 -8.21
N GLU A 34 3.66 6.00 -9.50
CA GLU A 34 2.29 5.79 -9.98
C GLU A 34 1.71 4.45 -9.50
N ALA A 35 2.50 3.37 -9.55
CA ALA A 35 2.05 2.06 -9.05
C ALA A 35 1.82 2.06 -7.54
N LEU A 36 2.62 2.80 -6.77
CA LEU A 36 2.43 2.95 -5.32
C LEU A 36 1.16 3.75 -5.02
N LEU A 37 0.91 4.84 -5.76
CA LEU A 37 -0.32 5.63 -5.62
C LEU A 37 -1.57 4.79 -5.92
N GLU A 38 -1.60 4.07 -7.04
CA GLU A 38 -2.71 3.20 -7.42
C GLU A 38 -2.92 2.06 -6.42
N LYS A 39 -1.83 1.47 -5.93
CA LYS A 39 -1.90 0.47 -4.85
C LYS A 39 -2.55 1.06 -3.60
N THR A 40 -2.21 2.29 -3.23
CA THR A 40 -2.78 2.96 -2.06
C THR A 40 -4.26 3.25 -2.23
N LYS A 41 -4.71 3.70 -3.41
CA LYS A 41 -6.14 3.83 -3.73
C LYS A 41 -6.88 2.51 -3.50
N VAL A 42 -6.35 1.40 -4.02
CA VAL A 42 -6.93 0.07 -3.80
C VAL A 42 -6.94 -0.32 -2.32
N GLN A 43 -5.88 0.01 -1.58
CA GLN A 43 -5.82 -0.23 -0.13
C GLN A 43 -6.90 0.56 0.62
N ILE A 44 -7.10 1.84 0.32
CA ILE A 44 -8.14 2.69 0.93
C ILE A 44 -9.53 2.10 0.67
N GLN A 45 -9.82 1.73 -0.58
CA GLN A 45 -11.09 1.10 -0.94
C GLN A 45 -11.28 -0.26 -0.23
N THR A 46 -10.21 -1.02 -0.08
CA THR A 46 -10.22 -2.29 0.66
C THR A 46 -10.49 -2.06 2.16
N ILE A 47 -9.91 -1.02 2.76
CA ILE A 47 -10.16 -0.64 4.16
C ILE A 47 -11.63 -0.24 4.34
N ARG A 48 -12.16 0.64 3.49
CA ARG A 48 -13.56 1.08 3.50
C ARG A 48 -14.53 -0.09 3.35
N SER A 49 -14.25 -0.99 2.40
CA SER A 49 -15.02 -2.24 2.20
C SER A 49 -14.94 -3.17 3.41
N GLY A 50 -13.74 -3.32 3.99
CA GLY A 50 -13.49 -4.11 5.19
C GLY A 50 -14.28 -3.63 6.40
N ILE A 51 -14.38 -2.32 6.60
CA ILE A 51 -15.19 -1.71 7.67
C ILE A 51 -16.68 -2.03 7.47
N ALA A 52 -17.18 -1.93 6.23
CA ALA A 52 -18.58 -2.26 5.91
C ALA A 52 -18.89 -3.75 6.12
N ILE A 53 -17.96 -4.64 5.78
CA ILE A 53 -18.06 -6.07 6.04
C ILE A 53 -18.07 -6.35 7.55
N PHE A 54 -17.19 -5.70 8.31
CA PHE A 54 -17.17 -5.83 9.77
C PHE A 54 -18.51 -5.40 10.39
N TYR A 55 -19.04 -4.25 9.95
CA TYR A 55 -20.34 -3.78 10.42
C TYR A 55 -21.45 -4.80 10.11
N SER A 56 -21.45 -5.36 8.90
CA SER A 56 -22.41 -6.41 8.51
C SER A 56 -22.29 -7.66 9.39
N ASP A 57 -21.07 -8.11 9.71
CA ASP A 57 -20.84 -9.23 10.63
C ASP A 57 -21.33 -8.91 12.05
N SER A 58 -21.08 -7.69 12.54
CA SER A 58 -21.53 -7.24 13.87
C SER A 58 -23.06 -7.20 13.97
N LEU A 59 -23.74 -6.82 12.88
CA LEU A 59 -25.18 -6.81 12.77
C LEU A 59 -25.76 -8.22 12.85
N LEU A 60 -25.13 -9.21 12.19
CA LEU A 60 -25.52 -10.61 12.26
C LEU A 60 -25.34 -11.21 13.67
N ARG A 61 -24.40 -10.67 14.45
CA ARG A 61 -24.18 -11.05 15.86
C ARG A 61 -25.12 -10.34 16.84
N ALA A 62 -26.13 -9.62 16.35
CA ALA A 62 -27.06 -8.80 17.15
C ALA A 62 -26.37 -7.72 18.01
N ASN A 63 -25.17 -7.27 17.62
CA ASN A 63 -24.45 -6.18 18.27
C ASN A 63 -23.95 -5.19 17.21
N PRO A 64 -24.83 -4.34 16.65
CA PRO A 64 -24.49 -3.45 15.56
C PRO A 64 -23.45 -2.42 16.02
N GLY A 65 -22.30 -2.40 15.36
CA GLY A 65 -21.25 -1.44 15.67
C GLY A 65 -20.07 -1.53 14.72
N TYR A 66 -19.48 -0.39 14.44
CA TYR A 66 -18.22 -0.32 13.70
C TYR A 66 -17.05 -0.79 14.58
N PRO A 67 -15.95 -1.24 13.97
CA PRO A 67 -14.78 -1.66 14.73
C PRO A 67 -14.24 -0.49 15.56
N LYS A 68 -13.96 -0.70 16.85
CA LYS A 68 -13.42 0.37 17.73
C LYS A 68 -12.02 0.82 17.31
N LYS A 69 -11.24 -0.11 16.74
CA LYS A 69 -9.90 0.08 16.18
C LYS A 69 -9.81 -0.71 14.88
N LEU A 70 -9.00 -0.24 13.94
CA LEU A 70 -8.79 -0.94 12.68
C LEU A 70 -7.73 -2.04 12.80
N GLU A 71 -7.01 -2.11 13.91
CA GLU A 71 -6.06 -3.16 14.24
C GLU A 71 -6.68 -4.23 15.13
N LYS A 72 -6.23 -5.48 14.93
CA LYS A 72 -6.61 -6.60 15.78
C LYS A 72 -5.79 -6.61 17.06
N ASP A 73 -6.47 -6.73 18.20
CA ASP A 73 -5.81 -6.89 19.50
C ASP A 73 -4.94 -8.16 19.52
N GLY A 74 -3.70 -8.04 20.02
CA GLY A 74 -2.75 -9.16 20.12
C GLY A 74 -1.92 -9.45 18.87
N VAL A 75 -2.04 -8.64 17.81
CA VAL A 75 -1.11 -8.63 16.66
C VAL A 75 -0.02 -7.59 16.92
N SER A 76 1.19 -7.78 16.35
CA SER A 76 2.27 -6.79 16.40
C SER A 76 1.76 -5.39 16.05
N ASN A 77 2.13 -4.38 16.85
CA ASN A 77 1.75 -2.98 16.63
C ASN A 77 2.20 -2.41 15.27
N ASP A 78 3.06 -3.14 14.56
CA ASP A 78 3.50 -2.80 13.21
C ASP A 78 2.51 -3.24 12.11
N MET A 79 1.38 -3.90 12.42
CA MET A 79 0.37 -4.32 11.44
C MET A 79 -0.90 -3.46 11.50
N LEU A 80 -1.00 -2.52 10.57
CA LEU A 80 -2.13 -1.60 10.41
C LEU A 80 -3.31 -2.30 9.72
N PHE A 81 -4.54 -1.86 10.04
CA PHE A 81 -5.77 -2.32 9.38
C PHE A 81 -6.05 -3.83 9.45
N SER A 82 -5.37 -4.54 10.35
CA SER A 82 -5.41 -6.01 10.46
C SER A 82 -6.77 -6.58 10.88
N ALA A 83 -7.67 -5.76 11.44
CA ALA A 83 -9.04 -6.17 11.76
C ALA A 83 -10.02 -6.05 10.58
N VAL A 84 -9.70 -5.24 9.56
CA VAL A 84 -10.62 -4.92 8.46
C VAL A 84 -10.11 -5.38 7.10
N MET A 85 -8.81 -5.61 6.92
CA MET A 85 -8.24 -6.07 5.65
C MET A 85 -8.06 -7.59 5.57
N PRO A 86 -8.25 -8.21 4.39
CA PRO A 86 -7.82 -9.58 4.15
C PRO A 86 -6.28 -9.67 4.24
N LEU A 87 -5.75 -10.81 4.73
CA LEU A 87 -4.31 -11.13 4.81
C LEU A 87 -3.47 -10.34 5.86
N ASN A 88 -3.95 -10.26 7.10
CA ASN A 88 -3.20 -9.75 8.28
C ASN A 88 -2.81 -8.26 8.27
N GLY A 89 -3.38 -7.44 7.38
CA GLY A 89 -3.18 -5.99 7.36
C GLY A 89 -1.93 -5.52 6.61
N ILE A 90 -1.60 -4.23 6.76
CA ILE A 90 -0.46 -3.59 6.10
C ILE A 90 0.65 -3.36 7.12
N LYS A 91 1.87 -3.76 6.79
CA LYS A 91 3.04 -3.46 7.61
C LYS A 91 3.32 -1.95 7.63
N ALA A 92 3.40 -1.38 8.82
CA ALA A 92 3.80 0.01 9.04
C ALA A 92 5.24 0.24 8.59
N VAL A 93 5.47 1.35 7.89
CA VAL A 93 6.78 1.80 7.43
C VAL A 93 7.29 2.88 8.38
N LYS A 94 8.55 2.75 8.83
CA LYS A 94 9.21 3.75 9.69
C LYS A 94 9.96 4.81 8.89
N ASN A 95 10.53 4.42 7.75
CA ASN A 95 11.27 5.27 6.83
C ASN A 95 10.99 4.80 5.39
N GLY A 96 10.44 5.68 4.56
CA GLY A 96 10.12 5.39 3.15
C GLY A 96 8.64 5.55 2.83
N ASP A 97 8.23 5.01 1.68
CA ASP A 97 6.88 5.15 1.15
C ASP A 97 5.96 4.07 1.71
N GLY A 98 4.81 4.47 2.23
CA GLY A 98 3.83 3.54 2.77
C GLY A 98 3.01 4.12 3.91
N TRP A 99 2.33 3.21 4.60
CA TRP A 99 1.47 3.56 5.73
C TRP A 99 2.26 3.57 7.04
N SER A 100 1.99 4.55 7.88
CA SER A 100 2.42 4.61 9.27
C SER A 100 1.27 5.10 10.14
N LYS A 101 1.42 5.01 11.46
CA LYS A 101 0.40 5.42 12.42
C LYS A 101 1.07 6.20 13.54
N GLU A 102 0.50 7.35 13.87
CA GLU A 102 0.88 8.14 15.04
C GLU A 102 -0.39 8.43 15.83
N ALA A 103 -0.44 7.95 17.08
CA ALA A 103 -1.65 7.96 17.90
C ALA A 103 -2.86 7.33 17.19
N ASP A 104 -3.90 8.11 16.89
CA ASP A 104 -5.14 7.68 16.22
C ASP A 104 -5.22 8.12 14.74
N GLU A 105 -4.15 8.73 14.22
CA GLU A 105 -4.06 9.18 12.83
C GLU A 105 -3.20 8.23 12.00
N TYR A 106 -3.64 7.98 10.76
CA TYR A 106 -2.95 7.15 9.79
C TYR A 106 -2.26 8.04 8.76
N PHE A 107 -0.96 7.87 8.59
CA PHE A 107 -0.17 8.66 7.66
C PHE A 107 0.20 7.78 6.48
N PHE A 108 0.02 8.31 5.27
CA PHE A 108 0.54 7.73 4.05
C PHE A 108 1.60 8.66 3.48
N THR A 109 2.81 8.14 3.23
CA THR A 109 3.93 8.88 2.65
C THR A 109 4.28 8.33 1.28
N LEU A 110 4.51 9.22 0.31
CA LEU A 110 5.02 8.91 -1.03
C LEU A 110 6.05 9.97 -1.43
N GLY A 111 7.32 9.61 -1.39
CA GLY A 111 8.45 10.51 -1.62
C GLY A 111 8.49 11.66 -0.61
N LYS A 112 8.14 12.87 -1.07
CA LYS A 112 8.07 14.09 -0.25
C LYS A 112 6.63 14.50 0.09
N GLN A 113 5.65 13.82 -0.48
CA GLN A 113 4.24 14.10 -0.29
C GLN A 113 3.68 13.15 0.77
N GLY A 114 2.61 13.59 1.44
CA GLY A 114 1.92 12.76 2.42
C GLY A 114 0.46 13.13 2.55
N ALA A 115 -0.30 12.17 3.06
CA ALA A 115 -1.70 12.30 3.40
C ALA A 115 -1.96 11.73 4.80
N VAL A 116 -2.88 12.37 5.52
CA VAL A 116 -3.32 12.00 6.85
C VAL A 116 -4.77 11.56 6.75
N PHE A 117 -5.04 10.36 7.24
CA PHE A 117 -6.34 9.73 7.30
C PHE A 117 -6.79 9.57 8.73
N THR A 118 -8.08 9.79 8.96
CA THR A 118 -8.72 9.55 10.24
C THR A 118 -9.85 8.55 10.09
N TYR A 119 -10.08 7.82 11.17
CA TYR A 119 -11.15 6.85 11.28
C TYR A 119 -12.13 7.25 12.39
N ASP A 120 -13.40 7.38 12.03
CA ASP A 120 -14.47 7.60 13.01
C ASP A 120 -15.20 6.29 13.32
N ASN A 121 -15.07 5.82 14.56
CA ASN A 121 -15.70 4.60 15.05
C ASN A 121 -17.21 4.68 15.24
N LYS A 122 -17.83 5.86 15.13
CA LYS A 122 -19.29 6.03 15.21
C LYS A 122 -19.93 5.93 13.85
N SER A 123 -19.31 6.51 12.83
CA SER A 123 -19.83 6.53 11.46
C SER A 123 -19.22 5.44 10.57
N GLY A 124 -18.11 4.83 10.98
CA GLY A 124 -17.34 3.91 10.14
C GLY A 124 -16.57 4.64 9.03
N ASN A 125 -16.52 5.98 9.06
CA ASN A 125 -15.91 6.76 8.00
C ASN A 125 -14.37 6.70 8.09
N PHE A 126 -13.73 6.38 6.97
CA PHE A 126 -12.28 6.44 6.80
C PHE A 126 -11.96 7.43 5.68
N SER A 127 -11.46 8.59 6.06
CA SER A 127 -11.35 9.75 5.16
C SER A 127 -10.01 10.48 5.32
N CYS A 128 -9.54 11.07 4.22
CA CYS A 128 -8.36 11.92 4.20
C CYS A 128 -8.73 13.28 4.77
N VAL A 129 -8.01 13.74 5.80
CA VAL A 129 -8.28 15.01 6.49
C VAL A 129 -7.28 16.09 6.14
N LYS A 130 -6.07 15.71 5.71
CA LYS A 130 -4.98 16.65 5.45
C LYS A 130 -3.92 16.05 4.55
N GLY A 131 -3.39 16.83 3.62
CA GLY A 131 -2.18 16.49 2.87
C GLY A 131 -2.36 16.62 1.37
N ASP A 132 -1.24 16.76 0.67
CA ASP A 132 -1.18 17.07 -0.76
C ASP A 132 -1.72 15.93 -1.64
N LEU A 133 -1.81 14.72 -1.08
CA LEU A 133 -2.31 13.52 -1.77
C LEU A 133 -3.80 13.25 -1.53
N CYS A 134 -4.50 14.04 -0.71
CA CYS A 134 -5.90 13.75 -0.39
C CYS A 134 -6.81 13.79 -1.63
N ASP A 135 -6.67 14.80 -2.48
CA ASP A 135 -7.50 14.93 -3.70
C ASP A 135 -7.26 13.80 -4.71
N GLU A 136 -6.07 13.21 -4.67
CA GLU A 136 -5.67 12.14 -5.58
C GLU A 136 -5.98 10.75 -5.01
N LEU A 137 -6.20 10.61 -3.70
CA LEU A 137 -6.42 9.34 -3.00
C LEU A 137 -7.88 9.08 -2.60
N ASP A 138 -8.78 10.06 -2.76
CA ASP A 138 -10.19 9.92 -2.34
C ASP A 138 -11.02 8.95 -3.21
#